data_AF-A0A328BIM3-F1
#
_entry.id   AF-A0A328BIM3-F1
#
_cell.length_a   1.000
_cell.length_b   1.000
_cell.length_c   1.000
_cell.angle_alpha   90.00
_cell.angle_beta   90.00
_cell.angle_gamma   90.00
#
_symmetry.space_group_name_H-M   'P 1'
#
loop_
_entity.id
_entity.type
_entity.pdbx_description
1 polymer ?
#
loop_
_entity_poly.entity_id
_entity_poly.type
_entity_poly.pdbx_seq_one_letter_code
_entity_poly.pdbx_strand_id
1 'polypeptide(L)'
;MAAPRTSLGGLLSEALINLVVAGALVALATVARAALASQLGLLSPFMIYVAAVLVAGLVRGAFCGAMVMLGGGLLGLRLFLSPDGVAAPGSMIALMVFWGVSAPVLVTANELRVQLTRAMARLSAALDRNGRVA
;
A
#
# COMPACT_ATOMS: atom_id res chain seq x y z
N MET A 1 -33.64 1.26 -12.53
CA MET A 1 -32.20 1.39 -12.21
C MET A 1 -31.65 -0.01 -12.00
N ALA A 2 -31.01 -0.60 -13.02
CA ALA A 2 -30.47 -1.94 -12.95
C ALA A 2 -29.09 -1.90 -12.28
N ALA A 3 -28.89 -2.71 -11.23
CA ALA A 3 -27.62 -2.84 -10.53
C ALA A 3 -26.52 -3.36 -11.49
N PRO A 4 -25.28 -2.84 -11.42
CA PRO A 4 -24.19 -3.35 -12.23
C PRO A 4 -23.89 -4.78 -11.77
N ARG A 5 -24.09 -5.76 -12.65
CA ARG A 5 -23.63 -7.14 -12.45
C ARG A 5 -22.11 -7.16 -12.54
N THR A 6 -21.42 -7.00 -11.41
CA THR A 6 -20.02 -7.36 -11.30
C THR A 6 -19.91 -8.87 -11.58
N SER A 7 -19.35 -9.22 -12.74
CA SER A 7 -19.12 -10.62 -13.04
C SER A 7 -18.14 -11.17 -12.01
N LEU A 8 -18.41 -12.37 -11.49
CA LEU A 8 -17.56 -13.05 -10.50
C LEU A 8 -16.11 -13.16 -11.01
N GLY A 9 -15.93 -13.29 -12.34
CA GLY A 9 -14.62 -13.26 -13.00
C GLY A 9 -13.91 -11.89 -12.94
N GLY A 10 -14.65 -10.78 -13.00
CA GLY A 10 -14.07 -9.45 -12.84
C GLY A 10 -13.48 -9.24 -11.45
N LEU A 11 -14.21 -9.63 -10.41
CA LEU A 11 -13.75 -9.56 -9.01
C LEU A 11 -12.49 -10.42 -8.78
N LEU A 12 -12.47 -11.64 -9.34
CA LEU A 12 -11.30 -12.53 -9.25
C LEU A 12 -10.08 -11.94 -9.97
N SER A 13 -10.27 -11.38 -11.16
CA SER A 13 -9.16 -10.77 -11.91
C SER A 13 -8.57 -9.55 -11.18
N GLU A 14 -9.42 -8.72 -10.60
CA GLU A 14 -8.99 -7.54 -9.86
C GLU A 14 -8.26 -7.91 -8.57
N ALA A 15 -8.76 -8.93 -7.85
CA ALA A 15 -8.08 -9.48 -6.68
C ALA A 15 -6.69 -10.04 -7.05
N LEU A 16 -6.58 -10.75 -8.17
CA LEU A 16 -5.32 -11.35 -8.62
C LEU A 16 -4.30 -10.28 -9.03
N ILE A 17 -4.75 -9.21 -9.71
CA ILE A 17 -3.89 -8.08 -10.04
C ILE A 17 -3.43 -7.34 -8.78
N ASN A 18 -4.34 -7.11 -7.82
CA ASN A 18 -4.00 -6.47 -6.55
C ASN A 18 -3.00 -7.31 -5.75
N LEU A 19 -3.12 -8.63 -5.79
CA LEU A 19 -2.18 -9.56 -5.16
C LEU A 19 -0.79 -9.48 -5.82
N VAL A 20 -0.73 -9.50 -7.16
CA VAL A 20 0.54 -9.37 -7.90
C VAL A 20 1.22 -8.03 -7.59
N VAL A 21 0.47 -6.94 -7.59
CA VAL A 21 1.02 -5.60 -7.29
C VAL A 21 1.49 -5.52 -5.85
N ALA A 22 0.70 -6.05 -4.91
CA ALA A 22 1.08 -6.08 -3.51
C ALA A 22 2.38 -6.88 -3.33
N GLY A 23 2.48 -8.07 -3.93
CA GLY A 23 3.68 -8.89 -3.92
C GLY A 23 4.89 -8.16 -4.52
N ALA A 24 4.73 -7.50 -5.67
CA ALA A 24 5.79 -6.75 -6.31
C ALA A 24 6.27 -5.57 -5.45
N LEU A 25 5.36 -4.80 -4.87
CA LEU A 25 5.71 -3.67 -3.99
C LEU A 25 6.44 -4.14 -2.74
N VAL A 26 6.00 -5.24 -2.14
CA VAL A 26 6.64 -5.84 -0.98
C VAL A 26 8.03 -6.37 -1.32
N ALA A 27 8.19 -7.01 -2.48
CA ALA A 27 9.50 -7.48 -2.96
C ALA A 27 10.45 -6.31 -3.21
N LEU A 28 9.99 -5.26 -3.91
CA LEU A 28 10.76 -4.05 -4.16
C LEU A 28 11.15 -3.33 -2.87
N ALA A 29 10.22 -3.20 -1.91
CA ALA A 29 10.50 -2.63 -0.60
C ALA A 29 11.58 -3.44 0.14
N THR A 30 11.54 -4.77 0.02
CA THR A 30 12.52 -5.66 0.66
C THR A 30 13.90 -5.55 0.01
N VAL A 31 13.97 -5.48 -1.32
CA VAL A 31 15.22 -5.26 -2.07
C VAL A 31 15.79 -3.88 -1.78
N ALA A 32 14.95 -2.84 -1.78
CA ALA A 32 15.36 -1.48 -1.45
C ALA A 32 15.90 -1.40 -0.02
N ARG A 33 15.22 -2.04 0.94
CA ARG A 33 15.74 -2.17 2.31
C ARG A 33 17.13 -2.83 2.31
N ALA A 34 17.29 -3.95 1.61
CA ALA A 34 18.57 -4.67 1.59
C ALA A 34 19.70 -3.83 0.98
N ALA A 35 19.42 -3.12 -0.11
CA ALA A 35 20.38 -2.27 -0.80
C ALA A 35 20.75 -1.01 0.01
N LEU A 36 19.77 -0.40 0.68
CA LEU A 36 19.98 0.80 1.49
C LEU A 36 20.37 0.48 2.95
N ALA A 37 20.51 -0.79 3.33
CA ALA A 37 20.81 -1.20 4.71
C ALA A 37 22.08 -0.54 5.27
N SER A 38 23.09 -0.31 4.44
CA SER A 38 24.35 0.36 4.82
C SER A 38 24.20 1.87 5.02
N GLN A 39 23.18 2.49 4.43
CA GLN A 39 22.94 3.94 4.47
C GLN A 39 21.81 4.34 5.43
N LEU A 40 20.90 3.41 5.75
CA LEU A 40 19.72 3.63 6.59
C LEU A 40 20.02 3.54 8.10
N GLY A 41 21.27 3.74 8.53
CA GLY A 41 21.74 3.50 9.91
C GLY A 41 20.93 4.15 11.06
N LEU A 42 19.98 5.03 10.75
CA LEU A 42 18.99 5.62 11.68
C LEU A 42 17.55 5.66 11.15
N LEU A 43 17.33 5.40 9.85
CA LEU A 43 16.00 5.48 9.25
C LEU A 43 15.33 4.13 9.47
N SER A 44 14.41 4.12 10.44
CA SER A 44 13.62 2.96 10.86
C SER A 44 13.27 2.04 9.66
N PRO A 45 13.67 0.75 9.66
CA PRO A 45 13.44 -0.20 8.57
C PRO A 45 11.98 -0.30 8.12
N PHE A 46 11.06 0.16 8.95
CA PHE A 46 9.62 0.21 8.71
C PHE A 46 9.20 1.29 7.72
N MET A 47 9.95 2.39 7.56
CA MET A 47 9.52 3.50 6.71
C MET A 47 9.34 3.10 5.24
N ILE A 48 10.20 2.22 4.71
CA ILE A 48 10.10 1.74 3.33
C ILE A 48 8.84 0.89 3.13
N TYR A 49 8.50 0.03 4.10
CA TYR A 49 7.28 -0.76 4.05
C TYR A 49 6.02 0.12 4.21
N VAL A 50 6.04 1.12 5.10
CA VAL A 50 4.94 2.07 5.26
C VAL A 50 4.75 2.90 3.98
N ALA A 51 5.83 3.32 3.32
CA ALA A 51 5.76 3.99 2.02
C ALA A 51 5.15 3.09 0.95
N ALA A 52 5.51 1.80 0.92
CA ALA A 52 4.89 0.84 0.00
C ALA A 52 3.39 0.66 0.27
N VAL A 53 2.96 0.62 1.54
CA VAL A 53 1.53 0.59 1.93
C VAL A 53 0.80 1.83 1.44
N LEU A 54 1.39 3.01 1.63
CA LEU A 54 0.84 4.29 1.17
C LEU A 54 0.67 4.31 -0.35
N VAL A 55 1.70 3.93 -1.11
CA VAL A 55 1.66 3.88 -2.58
C VAL A 55 0.60 2.90 -3.06
N ALA A 56 0.55 1.69 -2.48
CA ALA A 56 -0.47 0.71 -2.81
C ALA A 56 -1.89 1.21 -2.54
N GLY A 57 -2.09 1.85 -1.37
CA GLY A 57 -3.36 2.46 -0.96
C GLY A 57 -3.82 3.58 -1.88
N LEU A 58 -2.90 4.44 -2.32
CA LEU A 58 -3.19 5.55 -3.23
C LEU A 58 -3.49 5.08 -4.66
N VAL A 59 -2.72 4.12 -5.18
CA VAL A 59 -2.83 3.70 -6.58
C VAL A 59 -4.02 2.76 -6.78
N ARG A 60 -4.15 1.72 -5.94
CA ARG A 60 -5.15 0.66 -6.12
C ARG A 60 -6.23 0.61 -5.04
N GLY A 61 -6.14 1.47 -4.03
CA GLY A 61 -7.15 1.57 -2.97
C GLY A 61 -6.82 0.76 -1.72
N ALA A 62 -7.69 0.87 -0.70
CA ALA A 62 -7.47 0.33 0.63
C ALA A 62 -7.16 -1.18 0.65
N PHE A 63 -7.81 -1.99 -0.20
CA PHE A 63 -7.61 -3.44 -0.21
C PHE A 63 -6.17 -3.83 -0.60
N CYS A 64 -5.62 -3.20 -1.65
CA CYS A 64 -4.24 -3.47 -2.08
C CYS A 64 -3.23 -3.03 -1.02
N GLY A 65 -3.43 -1.84 -0.44
CA GLY A 65 -2.58 -1.37 0.66
C GLY A 65 -2.66 -2.24 1.91
N ALA A 66 -3.83 -2.80 2.24
CA ALA A 66 -3.97 -3.77 3.32
C ALA A 66 -3.20 -5.07 3.01
N MET A 67 -3.22 -5.56 1.77
CA MET A 67 -2.43 -6.72 1.37
C MET A 67 -0.93 -6.47 1.50
N VAL A 68 -0.46 -5.27 1.11
CA VAL A 68 0.95 -4.86 1.30
C VAL A 68 1.30 -4.75 2.79
N MET A 69 0.39 -4.22 3.62
CA MET A 69 0.58 -4.14 5.07
C MET A 69 0.71 -5.52 5.70
N LEU A 70 -0.16 -6.47 5.32
CA LEU A 70 -0.10 -7.84 5.81
C LEU A 70 1.15 -8.57 5.32
N GLY A 71 1.46 -8.46 4.01
CA GLY A 71 2.65 -9.09 3.42
C GLY A 71 3.96 -8.51 3.96
N GLY A 72 4.03 -7.19 4.11
CA GLY A 72 5.16 -6.49 4.73
C GLY A 72 5.32 -6.82 6.20
N GLY A 73 4.22 -6.98 6.94
CA GLY A 73 4.25 -7.47 8.32
C GLY A 73 4.71 -8.92 8.44
N LEU A 74 4.31 -9.80 7.51
CA LEU A 74 4.70 -11.21 7.49
C LEU A 74 6.17 -11.42 7.12
N LEU A 75 6.70 -10.65 6.17
CA LEU A 75 8.13 -10.64 5.86
C LEU A 75 8.92 -9.92 6.95
N GLY A 76 8.34 -8.87 7.54
CA GLY A 76 8.86 -8.23 8.74
C GLY A 76 9.00 -9.23 9.89
N LEU A 77 8.02 -10.08 10.14
CA LEU A 77 8.11 -11.15 11.13
C LEU A 77 9.36 -12.01 10.91
N ARG A 78 9.63 -12.48 9.68
CA ARG A 78 10.85 -13.27 9.37
C ARG A 78 12.14 -12.47 9.53
N LEU A 79 12.14 -11.20 9.12
CA LEU A 79 13.32 -10.33 9.15
C LEU A 79 13.60 -9.70 10.53
N PHE A 80 12.60 -9.63 11.41
CA PHE A 80 12.69 -9.00 12.74
C PHE A 80 12.70 -10.02 13.88
N LEU A 81 11.91 -11.11 13.82
CA LEU A 81 11.97 -12.20 14.80
C LEU A 81 13.09 -13.21 14.53
N SER A 82 13.84 -13.08 13.44
CA SER A 82 14.97 -13.96 13.20
C SER A 82 15.95 -13.38 12.18
N PRO A 83 16.63 -12.25 12.46
CA PRO A 83 17.68 -11.76 11.57
C PRO A 83 18.75 -12.84 11.31
N ASP A 84 19.09 -13.62 12.35
CA ASP A 84 20.07 -14.71 12.33
C ASP A 84 19.47 -16.07 12.76
N GLY A 85 18.15 -16.25 12.65
CA GLY A 85 17.46 -17.44 13.19
C GLY A 85 17.02 -17.33 14.66
N VAL A 86 17.37 -16.25 15.35
CA VAL A 86 17.04 -16.02 16.77
C VAL A 86 16.13 -14.78 16.94
N ALA A 87 15.09 -14.89 17.74
CA ALA A 87 14.18 -13.80 18.06
C ALA A 87 14.89 -12.65 18.77
N ALA A 88 15.14 -11.58 18.01
CA ALA A 88 15.67 -10.35 18.57
C ALA A 88 14.66 -9.74 19.55
N PRO A 89 15.10 -9.36 20.77
CA PRO A 89 14.22 -8.71 21.74
C PRO A 89 13.66 -7.40 21.16
N GLY A 90 12.35 -7.19 21.30
CA GLY A 90 11.65 -6.00 20.79
C GLY A 90 11.04 -6.12 19.38
N SER A 91 11.32 -7.21 18.66
CA SER A 91 10.77 -7.50 17.33
C SER A 91 9.23 -7.53 17.27
N MET A 92 8.59 -8.11 18.28
CA MET A 92 7.13 -8.13 18.39
C MET A 92 6.54 -6.72 18.57
N ILE A 93 7.16 -5.90 19.41
CA ILE A 93 6.74 -4.49 19.62
C ILE A 93 6.91 -3.72 18.31
N ALA A 94 8.02 -3.93 17.60
CA ALA A 94 8.28 -3.27 16.34
C ALA A 94 7.24 -3.62 15.25
N LEU A 95 6.77 -4.87 15.22
CA LEU A 95 5.66 -5.29 14.35
C LEU A 95 4.33 -4.65 14.75
N MET A 96 4.02 -4.58 16.05
CA MET A 96 2.80 -3.93 16.53
C MET A 96 2.80 -2.44 16.17
N VAL A 97 3.95 -1.77 16.31
CA VAL A 97 4.12 -0.36 15.88
C VAL A 97 3.95 -0.24 14.38
N PHE A 98 4.52 -1.14 13.58
CA PHE A 98 4.35 -1.13 12.13
C PHE A 98 2.88 -1.23 11.72
N TRP A 99 2.13 -2.19 12.25
CA TRP A 99 0.70 -2.30 11.97
C TRP A 99 -0.09 -1.11 12.51
N GLY A 100 0.26 -0.64 13.71
CA GLY A 100 -0.35 0.54 14.33
C GLY A 100 -0.18 1.82 13.52
N VAL A 101 0.97 2.01 12.86
CA VAL A 101 1.24 3.16 11.99
C VAL A 101 0.69 2.96 10.58
N SER A 102 0.76 1.74 10.05
CA SER A 102 0.31 1.45 8.68
C SER A 102 -1.20 1.56 8.51
N ALA A 103 -1.97 1.21 9.55
CA ALA A 103 -3.43 1.32 9.53
C ALA A 103 -3.94 2.76 9.28
N PRO A 104 -3.57 3.78 10.07
CA PRO A 104 -3.98 5.15 9.80
C PRO A 104 -3.41 5.69 8.48
N VAL A 105 -2.16 5.34 8.12
CA VAL A 105 -1.58 5.70 6.81
C VAL A 105 -2.44 5.18 5.66
N LEU A 106 -2.91 3.94 5.76
CA LEU A 106 -3.77 3.33 4.75
C LEU A 106 -5.14 4.04 4.66
N VAL A 107 -5.72 4.40 5.80
CA VAL A 107 -6.98 5.16 5.85
C VAL A 107 -6.80 6.52 5.16
N THR A 108 -5.75 7.25 5.51
CA THR A 108 -5.42 8.55 4.89
C THR A 108 -5.15 8.41 3.40
N ALA A 109 -4.40 7.38 2.98
CA ALA A 109 -4.12 7.09 1.57
C ALA A 109 -5.41 6.88 0.77
N ASN A 110 -6.34 6.11 1.32
CA ASN A 110 -7.60 5.83 0.67
C ASN A 110 -8.48 7.09 0.58
N GLU A 111 -8.54 7.89 1.64
CA GLU A 111 -9.27 9.16 1.64
C GLU A 111 -8.71 10.14 0.60
N LEU A 112 -7.38 10.30 0.56
CA LEU A 112 -6.70 11.13 -0.44
C LEU A 112 -7.00 10.65 -1.87
N ARG A 113 -6.96 9.34 -2.12
CA ARG A 113 -7.31 8.77 -3.42
C ARG A 113 -8.73 9.14 -3.85
N VAL A 114 -9.69 9.02 -2.94
CA VAL A 114 -11.10 9.38 -3.21
C VAL A 114 -11.23 10.88 -3.49
N GLN A 115 -10.59 11.72 -2.70
CA GLN A 115 -10.61 13.17 -2.89
C GLN A 115 -9.98 13.59 -4.22
N LEU A 116 -8.82 13.03 -4.57
CA LEU A 116 -8.13 13.27 -5.84
C LEU A 116 -8.99 12.84 -7.03
N THR A 117 -9.64 11.68 -6.95
CA THR A 117 -10.52 11.19 -8.01
C THR A 117 -11.70 12.14 -8.24
N ARG A 118 -12.33 12.62 -7.16
CA ARG A 118 -13.42 13.60 -7.24
C ARG A 118 -12.96 14.94 -7.79
N ALA A 119 -11.79 15.42 -7.36
CA ALA A 119 -11.22 16.67 -7.83
C ALA A 119 -10.92 16.62 -9.33
N MET A 120 -10.29 15.54 -9.80
CA MET A 120 -10.00 15.32 -11.22
C MET A 120 -11.27 15.21 -12.07
N ALA A 121 -12.31 14.52 -11.58
CA ALA A 121 -13.59 14.44 -12.29
C ALA A 121 -14.26 15.82 -12.42
N ARG A 122 -14.20 16.66 -11.38
CA ARG A 122 -14.70 18.03 -11.43
C ARG A 122 -13.91 18.90 -12.41
N LEU A 123 -12.59 18.76 -12.41
CA LEU A 123 -11.71 19.47 -13.34
C LEU A 123 -11.99 19.07 -14.80
N SER A 124 -12.11 17.76 -15.07
CA SER A 124 -12.46 17.24 -16.40
C SER A 124 -13.81 17.77 -16.86
N ALA A 125 -14.82 17.75 -15.99
CA ALA A 125 -16.15 18.27 -16.33
C ALA A 125 -16.16 19.78 -16.58
N ALA A 126 -15.32 20.55 -15.87
CA ALA A 126 -15.16 21.98 -16.10
C ALA A 126 -14.47 22.26 -17.44
N LEU A 127 -13.42 21.50 -17.77
CA LEU A 127 -12.73 21.58 -19.06
C LEU A 127 -13.64 21.22 -20.23
N ASP A 128 -14.41 20.14 -20.11
CA ASP A 128 -15.36 19.72 -21.16
C ASP A 128 -16.47 20.74 -21.39
N ARG A 129 -16.94 21.40 -20.32
CA ARG A 129 -17.92 22.48 -20.45
C ARG A 129 -17.32 23.71 -21.13
N ASN A 130 -16.10 24.10 -20.78
CA ASN A 130 -15.44 25.25 -21.38
C ASN A 130 -15.06 25.00 -22.85
N GLY A 131 -14.61 23.80 -23.18
CA GLY A 131 -14.26 23.41 -24.57
C GLY A 131 -15.48 23.21 -25.49
N ARG A 132 -16.70 23.13 -24.95
CA ARG A 132 -17.95 23.07 -25.72
C ARG A 132 -18.58 24.45 -25.99
N VAL A 133 -18.10 25.49 -25.33
CA VAL A 133 -18.60 26.87 -25.47
C VAL A 133 -17.73 27.69 -26.44
N ALA A 134 -16.54 27.18 -26.78
CA ALA A 134 -15.68 27.68 -27.86
C ALA A 134 -15.98 26.95 -29.18
#